data_AF-A0A9P7FMG9-F1
#
_entry.id   AF-A0A9P7FMG9-F1
#
_cell.length_a   1.000
_cell.length_b   1.000
_cell.length_c   1.000
_cell.angle_alpha   90.00
_cell.angle_beta   90.00
_cell.angle_gamma   90.00
#
_symmetry.space_group_name_H-M   'P 1'
#
loop_
_entity.id
_entity.type
_entity.pdbx_description
1 polymer ?
#
loop_
_entity_poly.entity_id
_entity_poly.type
_entity_poly.pdbx_seq_one_letter_code
_entity_poly.pdbx_strand_id
1 'polypeptide(L)'
;MDACYIARREDLTEASIKELENAIRRFYKHREIFKITGVRSGFDLPRQHALAHYPDHIRQFSTPNGLCSSITKSRHITAVKKPW
;
A
#
# COMPACT_ATOMS: atom_id res chain seq x y z
N MET A 1 3.75 -2.59 6.42
CA MET A 1 2.64 -1.74 6.89
C MET A 1 1.35 -2.50 6.68
N ASP A 2 0.53 -2.64 7.72
CA ASP A 2 -0.71 -3.42 7.73
C ASP A 2 -1.64 -3.06 6.57
N ALA A 3 -1.79 -1.76 6.27
CA ALA A 3 -2.59 -1.28 5.14
C ALA A 3 -2.17 -1.90 3.80
N CYS A 4 -0.86 -2.04 3.54
CA CYS A 4 -0.36 -2.65 2.32
C CYS A 4 -0.65 -4.16 2.24
N TYR A 5 -0.76 -4.83 3.39
CA TYR A 5 -1.13 -6.26 3.42
C TYR A 5 -2.62 -6.44 3.19
N ILE A 6 -3.46 -5.61 3.84
CA ILE A 6 -4.91 -5.65 3.65
C ILE A 6 -5.27 -5.32 2.20
N ALA A 7 -4.71 -4.25 1.63
CA ALA A 7 -4.94 -3.84 0.24
C ALA A 7 -4.48 -4.88 -0.82
N ARG A 8 -3.74 -5.93 -0.43
CA ARG A 8 -3.28 -7.02 -1.30
C ARG A 8 -4.02 -8.33 -1.08
N ARG A 9 -5.02 -8.36 -0.20
CA ARG A 9 -5.88 -9.54 -0.08
C ARG A 9 -6.57 -9.81 -1.42
N GLU A 10 -6.76 -11.08 -1.72
CA GLU A 10 -7.47 -11.53 -2.92
C GLU A 10 -8.89 -11.00 -2.92
N ASP A 11 -9.61 -11.21 -1.81
CA ASP A 11 -10.94 -10.68 -1.58
C ASP A 11 -10.96 -9.59 -0.51
N LEU A 12 -11.72 -8.52 -0.79
CA LEU A 12 -11.99 -7.46 0.17
C LEU A 12 -13.50 -7.26 0.33
N THR A 13 -13.97 -7.48 1.55
CA THR A 13 -15.32 -7.12 2.00
C THR A 13 -15.33 -5.70 2.56
N GLU A 14 -16.51 -5.11 2.75
CA GLU A 14 -16.62 -3.80 3.41
C GLU A 14 -15.98 -3.80 4.81
N ALA A 15 -16.04 -4.92 5.53
CA ALA A 15 -15.32 -5.08 6.79
C ALA A 15 -13.79 -4.97 6.61
N SER A 16 -13.24 -5.61 5.58
CA SER A 16 -11.81 -5.52 5.26
C SER A 16 -11.40 -4.12 4.79
N ILE A 17 -12.29 -3.40 4.09
CA ILE A 17 -12.06 -2.01 3.71
C ILE A 17 -12.03 -1.11 4.94
N LYS A 18 -12.91 -1.34 5.93
CA LYS A 18 -12.87 -0.65 7.22
C LYS A 18 -11.59 -0.96 8.01
N GLU A 19 -11.09 -2.19 7.96
CA GLU A 19 -9.77 -2.53 8.51
C GLU A 19 -8.65 -1.73 7.82
N LEU A 20 -8.70 -1.61 6.50
CA LEU A 20 -7.74 -0.84 5.70
C LEU A 20 -7.75 0.64 6.10
N GLU A 21 -8.92 1.28 6.17
CA GLU A 21 -9.09 2.67 6.61
C GLU A 21 -8.50 2.89 8.01
N ASN A 22 -8.77 1.96 8.93
CA ASN A 22 -8.21 2.01 10.29
C ASN A 22 -6.69 1.87 10.31
N ALA A 23 -6.13 0.98 9.47
CA ALA A 23 -4.69 0.81 9.33
C ALA A 23 -4.01 2.06 8.75
N ILE A 24 -4.64 2.72 7.76
CA ILE A 24 -4.16 3.98 7.20
C ILE A 24 -4.18 5.09 8.26
N ARG A 25 -5.28 5.23 9.00
CA ARG A 25 -5.41 6.22 10.08
C ARG A 25 -4.35 6.03 11.17
N ARG A 26 -4.11 4.79 11.59
CA ARG A 26 -3.04 4.45 12.54
C ARG A 26 -1.67 4.84 12.00
N PHE A 27 -1.39 4.56 10.73
CA PHE A 27 -0.13 4.96 10.11
C PHE A 27 0.05 6.49 10.09
N TYR A 28 -0.98 7.25 9.71
CA TYR A 28 -0.91 8.72 9.73
C TYR A 28 -0.71 9.28 11.14
N LYS A 29 -1.31 8.65 12.15
CA LYS A 29 -1.07 9.02 13.56
C LYS A 29 0.39 8.78 13.98
N HIS A 30 0.94 7.61 13.66
CA HIS A 30 2.25 7.21 14.15
C HIS A 30 3.41 7.78 13.34
N ARG A 31 3.23 8.08 12.04
CA ARG A 31 4.31 8.62 11.21
C ARG A 31 4.83 9.96 11.72
N GLU A 32 4.02 10.73 12.46
CA GLU A 32 4.40 12.01 13.05
C GLU A 32 5.67 11.92 13.91
N ILE A 33 5.96 10.75 14.50
CA ILE A 33 7.20 10.53 15.25
C ILE A 33 8.46 10.79 14.40
N PHE A 34 8.40 10.55 13.09
CA PHE A 34 9.53 10.83 12.19
C PHE A 34 9.78 12.32 11.99
N LYS A 35 8.75 13.17 12.17
CA LYS A 35 8.96 14.63 12.23
C LYS A 35 9.50 15.05 13.59
N ILE A 36 8.91 14.52 14.67
CA ILE A 36 9.32 14.84 16.06
C ILE A 36 10.79 14.50 16.29
N THR A 37 11.24 13.36 15.78
CA THR A 37 12.64 12.90 15.91
C THR A 37 13.58 13.53 14.87
N GLY A 38 13.09 14.41 13.99
CA GLY A 38 13.89 15.06 12.96
C GLY A 38 14.31 14.18 11.77
N VAL A 39 13.84 12.92 11.72
CA VAL A 39 14.15 11.97 10.62
C VAL A 39 13.56 12.43 9.28
N ARG A 40 12.43 13.15 9.29
CA ARG A 40 11.81 13.75 8.10
C ARG A 40 11.27 15.15 8.37
N SER A 41 11.33 16.02 7.36
CA SER A 41 10.67 17.33 7.36
C SER A 41 9.17 17.25 7.02
N GLY A 42 8.75 16.24 6.25
CA GLY A 42 7.38 16.11 5.77
C GLY A 42 7.05 14.75 5.13
N PHE A 43 5.80 14.63 4.68
CA PHE A 43 5.20 13.40 4.17
C PHE A 43 4.67 13.51 2.73
N ASP A 44 5.21 14.43 1.94
CA ASP A 44 4.88 14.65 0.51
C ASP A 44 5.44 13.53 -0.39
N LEU A 45 5.28 12.29 0.05
CA LEU A 45 5.66 11.10 -0.67
C LEU A 45 4.45 10.63 -1.48
N PRO A 46 4.57 10.51 -2.82
CA PRO A 46 3.47 10.07 -3.67
C PRO A 46 2.81 8.77 -3.19
N ARG A 47 3.62 7.82 -2.69
CA ARG A 47 3.10 6.55 -2.13
C ARG A 47 2.30 6.74 -0.85
N GLN A 48 2.65 7.69 0.01
CA GLN A 48 1.88 7.96 1.23
C GLN A 48 0.59 8.71 0.91
N HIS A 49 0.62 9.63 -0.06
CA HIS A 49 -0.58 10.31 -0.53
C HIS A 49 -1.57 9.31 -1.18
N ALA A 50 -1.06 8.41 -2.03
CA ALA A 50 -1.87 7.41 -2.70
C ALA A 50 -2.67 6.52 -1.74
N LEU A 51 -2.15 6.24 -0.53
CA LEU A 51 -2.82 5.39 0.47
C LEU A 51 -4.22 5.88 0.82
N ALA A 52 -4.46 7.19 0.84
CA ALA A 52 -5.78 7.74 1.15
C ALA A 52 -6.86 7.34 0.13
N HIS A 53 -6.46 7.08 -1.12
CA HIS A 53 -7.37 6.78 -2.23
C HIS A 53 -7.66 5.28 -2.40
N TYR A 54 -6.91 4.41 -1.71
CA TYR A 54 -7.08 2.96 -1.85
C TYR A 54 -8.49 2.46 -1.49
N PRO A 55 -9.13 2.87 -0.37
CA PRO A 55 -10.48 2.43 -0.04
C PRO A 55 -11.48 2.72 -1.16
N ASP A 56 -11.46 3.93 -1.72
CA ASP A 56 -12.38 4.34 -2.78
C ASP A 56 -12.09 3.61 -4.09
N HIS A 57 -10.82 3.47 -4.46
CA HIS A 57 -10.44 2.70 -5.64
C HIS A 57 -10.87 1.23 -5.53
N ILE A 58 -10.74 0.60 -4.35
CA ILE A 58 -11.17 -0.78 -4.13
C ILE A 58 -12.69 -0.89 -4.27
N ARG A 59 -13.47 0.08 -3.78
CA ARG A 59 -14.93 0.09 -3.96
C ARG A 59 -15.34 0.28 -5.41
N GLN A 60 -14.64 1.12 -6.17
CA GLN A 60 -14.98 1.46 -7.55
C GLN A 60 -14.50 0.44 -8.58
N PHE A 61 -13.34 -0.17 -8.34
CA PHE A 61 -12.63 -0.98 -9.34
C PHE A 61 -12.29 -2.39 -8.85
N SER A 62 -12.76 -2.75 -7.66
CA SER A 62 -12.42 -4.00 -6.97
C SER A 62 -10.92 -4.11 -6.65
N THR A 63 -10.55 -5.22 -6.02
CA THR A 63 -9.14 -5.52 -5.76
C THR A 63 -8.50 -6.01 -7.05
N PRO A 64 -7.19 -5.81 -7.26
CA PRO A 64 -6.49 -6.45 -8.37
C PRO A 64 -6.26 -7.96 -8.13
N ASN A 65 -7.13 -8.69 -7.42
CA ASN A 65 -6.97 -10.11 -7.06
C ASN A 65 -5.60 -10.44 -6.44
N GLY A 66 -5.13 -9.60 -5.53
CA GLY A 66 -3.80 -9.74 -4.93
C GLY A 66 -2.61 -9.53 -5.88
N LEU A 67 -2.85 -9.13 -7.14
CA LEU A 67 -1.78 -8.79 -8.08
C LEU A 67 -1.07 -7.51 -7.63
N CYS A 68 0.25 -7.58 -7.57
CA CYS A 68 1.11 -6.44 -7.28
C CYS A 68 2.31 -6.45 -8.22
N SER A 69 2.89 -5.28 -8.47
CA SER A 69 4.11 -5.16 -9.27
C SER A 69 5.26 -6.02 -8.74
N SER A 70 5.23 -6.48 -7.48
CA SER A 70 6.22 -7.43 -6.96
C SER A 70 6.21 -8.77 -7.68
N ILE A 71 5.07 -9.23 -8.20
CA ILE A 71 4.93 -10.50 -8.92
C ILE A 71 5.66 -10.41 -10.27
N THR A 72 5.46 -9.33 -11.01
CA THR A 72 6.18 -9.11 -12.28
C THR A 72 7.64 -8.75 -12.02
N LYS A 73 7.92 -7.99 -10.96
CA LYS A 73 9.28 -7.56 -10.61
C LYS A 73 10.15 -8.69 -10.04
N SER A 74 9.59 -9.71 -9.41
CA SER A 74 10.36 -10.90 -8.98
C SER A 74 10.93 -11.66 -10.18
N ARG A 75 10.19 -11.68 -11.30
CA ARG A 75 10.63 -12.26 -12.57
C ARG A 75 11.48 -11.32 -13.42
N HIS A 76 11.51 -10.02 -13.11
CA HIS A 76 12.25 -9.02 -13.90
C HIS A 76 13.76 -9.31 -13.96
N ILE A 77 14.38 -9.81 -12.87
CA ILE A 77 15.82 -10.11 -12.92
C ILE A 77 16.09 -11.29 -13.85
N THR A 78 15.33 -12.38 -13.73
CA THR A 78 15.48 -13.53 -14.62
C THR A 78 15.18 -13.15 -16.06
N ALA A 79 14.03 -12.51 -16.31
CA ALA A 79 13.58 -12.18 -17.66
C ALA A 79 14.45 -11.12 -18.37
N VAL A 80 15.04 -10.17 -17.64
CA VAL A 80 15.77 -9.03 -18.25
C VAL A 80 17.28 -9.18 -18.12
N LYS A 81 17.78 -9.80 -17.05
CA LYS A 81 19.23 -9.87 -16.76
C LYS A 81 19.85 -11.26 -16.92
N LYS A 82 19.05 -12.32 -17.03
CA LYS A 82 19.53 -13.69 -17.26
C LYS A 82 18.65 -14.40 -18.30
N PRO A 83 18.69 -13.95 -19.57
CA PRO A 83 17.78 -14.47 -20.59
C PRO A 83 18.15 -15.90 -21.02
N TRP A 84 19.38 -16.34 -20.70
CA TRP A 84 19.91 -17.68 -20.87
C TRP A 84 20.80 -18.05 -19.67
#